data_AF-A0A077Z9U3-F1
#
_entry.id   AF-A0A077Z9U3-F1
#
_cell.length_a   1.000
_cell.length_b   1.000
_cell.length_c   1.000
_cell.angle_alpha   90.00
_cell.angle_beta   90.00
_cell.angle_gamma   90.00
#
_symmetry.space_group_name_H-M   'P 1'
#
loop_
_entity.id
_entity.type
_entity.pdbx_description
1 polymer ?
#
loop_
_entity_poly.entity_id
_entity_poly.type
_entity_poly.pdbx_seq_one_letter_code
_entity_poly.pdbx_strand_id
1 'polypeptide(L)'
;MSLTTGTATALTTVKRPEVNVLQNRNAQSGRSVRKAKIAFLLQFNGRAVRQVKRMLRMIYRPEHIYLVHVDEVATMLAVQRLVSDNFHVTSRRYPTIWGGSSLLDMFLAVMDDLLSLSSNWDYIVNLSESDLPLKSVDKLAILLASSNGTNFLSHAANVSSFIIKQGLDRLFVECENRMWRLGTRRMPRRVRFQGGSDWFVLHRDFVRFVVREKSSLVSHLREWFRYTLLPAESFFHTVLQNSRFCATSSSHNLRFVNWKRTLGCHCHQRVVDWCSCSPLVFRLADSKRLESFASKHLSFFARKFDPMIDLAIIEKVERMLLGKSKSFSSTFYWQNDYHHLDRSRSSSSTKLVFFRYAALRTIQKAMPISCQKRPVRCQPDKALEMTLLRLPSGSVDLLTLISGNCSSKQVFAWTIESRFQRRLLDPMQFGEHFINVQVQLRTLANDLTKYVRRLSGRHEVRSERATLQRLRRHMR
;
A
#
# COMPACT_ATOMS: atom_id res chain seq x y z
N MET A 1 -60.12 31.83 15.64
CA MET A 1 -59.45 31.49 16.91
C MET A 1 -58.04 30.99 16.55
N SER A 2 -57.10 31.82 16.09
CA SER A 2 -56.25 32.80 16.81
C SER A 2 -55.53 32.22 18.02
N LEU A 3 -54.18 32.20 17.94
CA LEU A 3 -53.12 32.29 18.97
C LEU A 3 -51.88 31.52 18.45
N THR A 4 -51.08 32.03 17.49
CA THR A 4 -49.91 32.94 17.62
C THR A 4 -49.03 32.74 18.86
N THR A 5 -47.75 32.45 18.62
CA THR A 5 -46.49 32.95 19.27
C THR A 5 -45.44 31.82 19.26
N GLY A 6 -44.15 31.99 18.96
CA GLY A 6 -43.32 33.11 18.59
C GLY A 6 -41.87 32.62 18.43
N THR A 7 -41.14 33.23 17.49
CA THR A 7 -39.71 33.62 17.57
C THR A 7 -38.66 32.59 18.05
N ALA A 8 -37.81 32.07 17.15
CA ALA A 8 -36.54 32.67 16.67
C ALA A 8 -35.32 32.28 17.51
N THR A 9 -34.34 31.60 16.91
CA THR A 9 -32.91 31.94 17.06
C THR A 9 -32.03 31.20 16.05
N ALA A 10 -31.29 31.99 15.28
CA ALA A 10 -30.29 31.55 14.32
C ALA A 10 -29.04 31.01 15.03
N LEU A 11 -28.48 29.89 14.54
CA LEU A 11 -27.13 29.43 14.88
C LEU A 11 -26.36 29.10 13.59
N THR A 12 -25.82 30.19 13.04
CA THR A 12 -24.46 30.30 12.48
C THR A 12 -23.91 29.09 11.72
N THR A 13 -24.03 29.16 10.39
CA THR A 13 -23.07 28.58 9.43
C THR A 13 -21.64 28.93 9.84
N VAL A 14 -20.92 27.96 10.42
CA VAL A 14 -19.47 28.06 10.63
C VAL A 14 -18.81 28.12 9.26
N LYS A 15 -18.38 29.33 8.88
CA LYS A 15 -17.56 29.57 7.69
C LYS A 15 -16.34 28.66 7.75
N ARG A 16 -16.16 27.87 6.69
CA ARG A 16 -14.95 27.07 6.42
C ARG A 16 -13.73 27.98 6.59
N PRO A 17 -12.60 27.49 7.13
CA PRO A 17 -11.35 28.21 6.94
C PRO A 17 -11.04 28.13 5.44
N GLU A 18 -11.29 29.22 4.72
CA GLU A 18 -10.72 29.45 3.41
C GLU A 18 -9.20 29.42 3.60
N VAL A 19 -8.58 28.29 3.26
CA VAL A 19 -7.16 28.26 2.96
C VAL A 19 -7.00 29.17 1.76
N ASN A 20 -6.62 30.40 2.05
CA ASN A 20 -6.57 31.48 1.09
C ASN A 20 -5.50 31.14 0.04
N VAL A 21 -5.93 30.66 -1.13
CA VAL A 21 -5.08 30.26 -2.27
C VAL A 21 -4.49 31.51 -2.99
N LEU A 22 -4.35 32.63 -2.28
CA LEU A 22 -3.83 33.90 -2.75
C LEU A 22 -2.38 34.13 -2.27
N GLN A 23 -1.46 33.23 -2.58
CA GLN A 23 -0.02 33.50 -2.48
C GLN A 23 0.75 32.99 -3.70
N ASN A 24 0.35 33.49 -4.87
CA ASN A 24 1.16 33.48 -6.10
C ASN A 24 1.74 34.88 -6.42
N ARG A 25 1.55 35.88 -5.54
CA ARG A 25 2.15 37.22 -5.66
C ARG A 25 3.49 37.37 -4.92
N ASN A 26 3.76 36.56 -3.88
CA ASN A 26 5.01 36.64 -3.12
C ASN A 26 6.24 36.07 -3.85
N ALA A 27 6.05 35.38 -4.98
CA ALA A 27 7.15 34.93 -5.84
C ALA A 27 7.76 36.06 -6.70
N GLN A 28 7.16 37.26 -6.71
CA GLN A 28 7.67 38.43 -7.45
C GLN A 28 8.45 39.41 -6.56
N SER A 29 8.35 39.31 -5.24
CA SER A 29 9.25 40.03 -4.32
C SER A 29 10.33 39.05 -3.86
N GLY A 30 11.62 39.34 -4.03
CA GLY A 30 12.76 38.48 -3.68
C GLY A 30 12.93 38.10 -2.19
N ARG A 31 11.84 38.02 -1.41
CA ARG A 31 11.81 37.45 -0.07
C ARG A 31 11.80 35.93 -0.15
N SER A 32 12.74 35.29 0.53
CA SER A 32 12.76 33.85 0.77
C SER A 32 11.42 33.40 1.38
N VAL A 33 10.63 32.63 0.62
CA VAL A 33 9.36 32.10 1.10
C VAL A 33 9.65 31.02 2.15
N ARG A 34 9.12 31.20 3.37
CA ARG A 34 9.28 30.23 4.46
C ARG A 34 8.74 28.87 4.03
N LYS A 35 9.55 27.82 4.20
CA LYS A 35 9.17 26.42 3.94
C LYS A 35 9.18 25.65 5.25
N ALA A 36 8.15 24.85 5.47
CA ALA A 36 8.10 23.91 6.59
C ALA A 36 9.00 22.71 6.29
N LYS A 37 9.63 22.16 7.32
CA LYS A 37 10.38 20.91 7.26
C LYS A 37 9.43 19.75 7.47
N ILE A 38 9.42 18.81 6.54
CA ILE A 38 8.47 17.70 6.52
C ILE A 38 9.20 16.44 6.99
N ALA A 39 8.58 15.72 7.91
CA ALA A 39 8.91 14.34 8.23
C ALA A 39 7.97 13.40 7.46
N PHE A 40 8.48 12.69 6.48
CA PHE A 40 7.75 11.66 5.77
C PHE A 40 7.77 10.36 6.56
N LEU A 41 6.61 9.94 7.06
CA LEU A 41 6.42 8.63 7.67
C LEU A 41 6.03 7.66 6.55
N LEU A 42 6.97 6.82 6.13
CA LEU A 42 6.80 5.91 5.01
C LEU A 42 6.46 4.51 5.54
N GLN A 43 5.24 4.05 5.30
CA GLN A 43 4.77 2.70 5.69
C GLN A 43 4.79 1.80 4.45
N PHE A 44 5.69 0.82 4.40
CA PHE A 44 5.86 -0.04 3.22
C PHE A 44 5.55 -1.50 3.54
N ASN A 45 4.65 -2.10 2.76
CA ASN A 45 4.19 -3.46 2.96
C ASN A 45 4.52 -4.31 1.73
N GLY A 46 5.80 -4.47 1.43
CA GLY A 46 6.23 -5.35 0.35
C GLY A 46 7.61 -5.06 -0.22
N ARG A 47 7.76 -5.40 -1.50
CA ARG A 47 9.06 -5.43 -2.21
C ARG A 47 9.12 -4.49 -3.42
N ALA A 48 8.21 -3.53 -3.50
CA ALA A 48 8.13 -2.57 -4.60
C ALA A 48 9.26 -1.50 -4.52
N VAL A 49 10.50 -1.93 -4.31
CA VAL A 49 11.68 -1.07 -4.04
C VAL A 49 11.93 -0.11 -5.20
N ARG A 50 11.70 -0.56 -6.44
CA ARG A 50 11.80 0.32 -7.61
C ARG A 50 10.74 1.42 -7.60
N GLN A 51 9.52 1.10 -7.18
CA GLN A 51 8.46 2.08 -7.00
C GLN A 51 8.79 3.06 -5.88
N VAL A 52 9.32 2.58 -4.75
CA VAL A 52 9.81 3.43 -3.66
C VAL A 52 10.89 4.38 -4.16
N LYS A 53 11.88 3.89 -4.91
CA LYS A 53 12.93 4.75 -5.53
C LYS A 53 12.33 5.80 -6.47
N ARG A 54 11.31 5.44 -7.26
CA ARG A 54 10.57 6.38 -8.13
C ARG A 54 9.89 7.48 -7.31
N MET A 55 9.15 7.09 -6.26
CA MET A 55 8.51 8.04 -5.35
C MET A 55 9.53 8.99 -4.71
N LEU A 56 10.64 8.44 -4.18
CA LEU A 56 11.71 9.22 -3.55
C LEU A 56 12.30 10.27 -4.49
N ARG A 57 12.50 9.98 -5.78
CA ARG A 57 12.97 11.01 -6.75
C ARG A 57 12.05 12.23 -6.84
N MET A 58 10.75 12.05 -6.60
CA MET A 58 9.78 13.14 -6.66
C MET A 58 9.65 13.90 -5.34
N ILE A 59 9.83 13.22 -4.21
CA ILE A 59 9.62 13.82 -2.88
C ILE A 59 10.89 14.24 -2.15
N TYR A 60 12.04 13.65 -2.50
CA TYR A 60 13.27 13.79 -1.73
C TYR A 60 13.83 15.22 -1.77
N ARG A 61 14.22 15.71 -0.61
CA ARG A 61 14.82 17.01 -0.33
C ARG A 61 15.72 16.86 0.92
N PRO A 62 16.95 17.41 0.94
CA PRO A 62 17.86 17.30 2.08
C PRO A 62 17.31 17.86 3.40
N GLU A 63 16.47 18.90 3.34
CA GLU A 63 15.89 19.58 4.51
C GLU A 63 14.72 18.82 5.18
N HIS A 64 14.28 17.72 4.60
CA HIS A 64 13.20 16.87 5.11
C HIS A 64 13.77 15.60 5.75
N ILE A 65 12.96 14.90 6.54
CA ILE A 65 13.34 13.64 7.18
C ILE A 65 12.44 12.53 6.61
N TYR A 66 13.01 11.36 6.32
CA TYR A 66 12.28 10.21 5.80
C TYR A 66 12.45 9.06 6.80
N LEU A 67 11.37 8.68 7.49
CA LEU A 67 11.37 7.59 8.44
C LEU A 67 10.51 6.45 7.91
N VAL A 68 11.13 5.30 7.69
CA VAL A 68 10.55 4.16 7.00
C VAL A 68 10.29 3.01 7.96
N HIS A 69 9.03 2.60 8.05
CA HIS A 69 8.65 1.29 8.55
C HIS A 69 8.42 0.36 7.36
N VAL A 70 8.98 -0.84 7.44
CA VAL A 70 8.83 -1.87 6.41
C VAL A 70 8.87 -3.25 7.06
N ASP A 71 8.05 -4.17 6.56
CA ASP A 71 8.11 -5.57 7.00
C ASP A 71 9.44 -6.24 6.57
N GLU A 72 9.83 -6.05 5.30
CA GLU A 72 11.05 -6.59 4.69
C GLU A 72 12.21 -5.58 4.70
N VAL A 73 13.07 -5.71 5.71
CA VAL A 73 14.07 -4.70 6.11
C VAL A 73 15.27 -4.60 5.20
N ALA A 74 15.78 -5.76 4.75
CA ALA A 74 17.11 -5.85 4.13
C ALA A 74 17.24 -4.91 2.93
N THR A 75 16.19 -4.86 2.10
CA THR A 75 16.21 -4.02 0.90
C THR A 75 16.10 -2.53 1.22
N MET A 76 15.34 -2.14 2.24
CA MET A 76 15.27 -0.72 2.64
C MET A 76 16.52 -0.24 3.35
N LEU A 77 17.22 -1.10 4.09
CA LEU A 77 18.55 -0.77 4.62
C LEU A 77 19.57 -0.54 3.51
N ALA A 78 19.50 -1.31 2.42
CA ALA A 78 20.31 -1.05 1.24
C ALA A 78 19.97 0.30 0.59
N VAL A 79 18.69 0.70 0.58
CA VAL A 79 18.27 2.05 0.13
C VAL A 79 18.83 3.12 1.06
N GLN A 80 18.70 2.96 2.38
CA GLN A 80 19.22 3.91 3.37
C GLN A 80 20.70 4.21 3.16
N ARG A 81 21.53 3.18 2.94
CA ARG A 81 22.97 3.33 2.66
C ARG A 81 23.29 4.14 1.40
N LEU A 82 22.34 4.27 0.47
CA LEU A 82 22.53 4.94 -0.82
C LEU A 82 21.93 6.34 -0.88
N VAL A 83 21.01 6.70 0.02
CA VAL A 83 20.29 7.99 -0.05
C VAL A 83 21.08 9.09 0.67
N SER A 84 21.09 9.10 2.01
CA SER A 84 21.81 10.07 2.85
C SER A 84 21.38 9.94 4.32
N ASP A 85 22.00 10.73 5.20
CA ASP A 85 21.80 10.77 6.65
C ASP A 85 20.38 11.15 7.12
N ASN A 86 19.54 11.76 6.29
CA ASN A 86 18.15 12.12 6.63
C ASN A 86 17.11 11.02 6.29
N PHE A 87 17.56 9.84 5.83
CA PHE A 87 16.72 8.69 5.54
C PHE A 87 16.99 7.57 6.54
N HIS A 88 15.96 7.14 7.26
CA HIS A 88 16.08 6.20 8.37
C HIS A 88 15.07 5.08 8.23
N VAL A 89 15.51 3.84 8.42
CA VAL A 89 14.66 2.67 8.54
C VAL A 89 14.54 2.34 10.01
N THR A 90 13.32 2.21 10.52
CA THR A 90 13.06 1.89 11.92
C THR A 90 13.63 0.51 12.25
N SER A 91 13.97 0.24 13.52
CA SER A 91 14.41 -1.09 13.96
C SER A 91 13.23 -1.99 14.35
N ARG A 92 12.20 -1.41 14.98
CA ARG A 92 10.99 -2.11 15.46
C ARG A 92 10.07 -2.52 14.31
N ARG A 93 9.51 -3.74 14.41
CA ARG A 93 8.60 -4.30 13.41
C ARG A 93 7.22 -4.53 14.00
N TYR A 94 6.22 -4.35 13.14
CA TYR A 94 4.82 -4.45 13.48
C TYR A 94 4.13 -5.21 12.35
N PRO A 95 3.33 -6.24 12.63
CA PRO A 95 2.61 -6.98 11.60
C PRO A 95 1.43 -6.14 11.10
N THR A 96 1.63 -5.25 10.13
CA THR A 96 0.60 -4.30 9.69
C THR A 96 -0.45 -4.93 8.76
N ILE A 97 -1.16 -5.95 9.26
CA ILE A 97 -2.25 -6.58 8.53
C ILE A 97 -3.34 -5.57 8.20
N TRP A 98 -4.05 -5.80 7.10
CA TRP A 98 -5.14 -4.91 6.69
C TRP A 98 -6.21 -4.84 7.80
N GLY A 99 -6.51 -3.64 8.31
CA GLY A 99 -7.46 -3.42 9.40
C GLY A 99 -6.93 -3.67 10.81
N GLY A 100 -5.70 -4.18 10.96
CA GLY A 100 -5.09 -4.53 12.23
C GLY A 100 -4.97 -3.35 13.20
N SER A 101 -5.06 -3.65 14.50
CA SER A 101 -4.78 -2.68 15.56
C SER A 101 -3.30 -2.28 15.61
N SER A 102 -2.41 -3.19 15.21
CA SER A 102 -0.96 -3.02 15.15
C SER A 102 -0.51 -1.88 14.23
N LEU A 103 -1.34 -1.45 13.28
CA LEU A 103 -1.06 -0.27 12.46
C LEU A 103 -1.00 1.01 13.31
N LEU A 104 -1.90 1.15 14.29
CA LEU A 104 -1.86 2.29 15.22
C LEU A 104 -0.64 2.21 16.14
N ASP A 105 -0.32 1.01 16.66
CA ASP A 105 0.88 0.80 17.48
C ASP A 105 2.15 1.16 16.71
N MET A 106 2.22 0.76 15.44
CA MET A 106 3.29 1.14 14.52
C MET A 106 3.38 2.66 14.40
N PHE A 107 2.27 3.35 14.09
CA PHE A 107 2.30 4.81 13.97
C PHE A 107 2.78 5.48 15.25
N LEU A 108 2.25 5.10 16.41
CA LEU A 108 2.63 5.70 17.69
C LEU A 108 4.11 5.47 18.00
N ALA A 109 4.63 4.27 17.75
CA ALA A 109 6.02 3.93 17.93
C ALA A 109 6.95 4.71 17.00
N VAL A 110 6.63 4.75 15.70
CA VAL A 110 7.42 5.46 14.69
C VAL A 110 7.38 6.98 14.91
N MET A 111 6.25 7.52 15.36
CA MET A 111 6.15 8.93 15.76
C MET A 111 7.04 9.22 16.98
N ASP A 112 7.13 8.32 17.96
CA ASP A 112 8.03 8.49 19.11
C ASP A 112 9.52 8.40 18.71
N ASP A 113 9.86 7.46 17.83
CA ASP A 113 11.20 7.36 17.24
C ASP A 113 11.56 8.66 16.53
N LEU A 114 10.66 9.22 15.72
CA LEU A 114 10.85 10.49 15.03
C LEU A 114 11.02 11.67 15.99
N LEU A 115 10.22 11.73 17.06
CA LEU A 115 10.30 12.78 18.08
C LEU A 115 11.65 12.76 18.82
N SER A 116 12.26 11.58 18.96
CA SER A 116 13.56 11.36 19.59
C SER A 116 14.73 11.57 18.62
N LEU A 117 14.54 11.19 17.35
CA LEU A 117 15.53 11.30 16.29
C LEU A 117 15.83 12.76 15.93
N SER A 118 14.82 13.62 15.87
CA SER A 118 15.01 15.01 15.48
C SER A 118 13.96 15.96 16.04
N SER A 119 14.41 17.14 16.44
CA SER A 119 13.56 18.31 16.68
C SER A 119 13.28 19.12 15.42
N ASN A 120 14.00 18.87 14.31
CA ASN A 120 14.09 19.73 13.14
C ASN A 120 13.05 19.42 12.05
N TRP A 121 11.79 19.29 12.42
CA TRP A 121 10.66 19.10 11.50
C TRP A 121 9.41 19.75 12.07
N ASP A 122 8.47 20.14 11.20
CA ASP A 122 7.24 20.86 11.57
C ASP A 122 5.99 20.00 11.41
N TYR A 123 5.95 19.13 10.39
CA TYR A 123 4.78 18.29 10.08
C TYR A 123 5.17 16.86 9.73
N ILE A 124 4.33 15.90 10.10
CA ILE A 124 4.35 14.53 9.55
C ILE A 124 3.44 14.45 8.34
N VAL A 125 3.90 13.79 7.28
CA VAL A 125 3.09 13.33 6.15
C VAL A 125 3.26 11.82 6.01
N ASN A 126 2.19 11.03 6.18
CA ASN A 126 2.29 9.57 6.02
C ASN A 126 2.07 9.14 4.55
N LEU A 127 2.85 8.18 4.04
CA LEU A 127 2.75 7.68 2.67
C LEU A 127 2.98 6.17 2.63
N SER A 128 2.31 5.47 1.72
CA SER A 128 2.69 4.11 1.31
C SER A 128 3.55 4.12 0.05
N GLU A 129 4.06 2.96 -0.33
CA GLU A 129 4.69 2.73 -1.63
C GLU A 129 3.73 2.93 -2.82
N SER A 130 2.41 2.98 -2.56
CA SER A 130 1.36 3.19 -3.55
C SER A 130 0.87 4.65 -3.66
N ASP A 131 1.47 5.57 -2.89
CA ASP A 131 1.22 7.00 -2.99
C ASP A 131 2.20 7.66 -3.97
N LEU A 132 1.72 8.64 -4.73
CA LEU A 132 2.57 9.52 -5.53
C LEU A 132 2.18 10.98 -5.34
N PRO A 133 3.14 11.92 -5.38
CA PRO A 133 2.83 13.34 -5.39
C PRO A 133 2.06 13.72 -6.67
N LEU A 134 1.16 14.70 -6.54
CA LEU A 134 0.48 15.40 -7.65
C LEU A 134 1.02 16.81 -7.86
N LYS A 135 1.73 17.36 -6.85
CA LYS A 135 2.33 18.69 -6.85
C LYS A 135 3.74 18.60 -6.25
N SER A 136 4.58 19.61 -6.51
CA SER A 136 5.91 19.63 -5.91
C SER A 136 5.84 19.68 -4.38
N VAL A 137 6.77 18.97 -3.73
CA VAL A 137 6.91 19.00 -2.26
C VAL A 137 7.25 20.41 -1.77
N ASP A 138 7.93 21.21 -2.57
CA ASP A 138 8.19 22.63 -2.26
C ASP A 138 6.89 23.43 -2.04
N LYS A 139 5.87 23.21 -2.87
CA LYS A 139 4.56 23.86 -2.70
C LYS A 139 3.84 23.37 -1.44
N LEU A 140 4.01 22.10 -1.09
CA LEU A 140 3.47 21.55 0.16
C LEU A 140 4.16 22.20 1.36
N ALA A 141 5.49 22.30 1.35
CA ALA A 141 6.25 22.91 2.41
C ALA A 141 5.86 24.39 2.63
N ILE A 142 5.61 25.15 1.56
CA ILE A 142 5.10 26.54 1.64
C ILE A 142 3.70 26.57 2.26
N LEU A 143 2.78 25.72 1.80
CA LEU A 143 1.43 25.63 2.36
C LEU A 143 1.48 25.35 3.87
N LEU A 144 2.24 24.33 4.27
CA LEU A 144 2.36 23.91 5.67
C LEU A 144 3.00 24.99 6.55
N ALA A 145 3.98 25.74 6.02
CA ALA A 145 4.54 26.90 6.70
C ALA A 145 3.49 28.00 6.93
N SER A 146 2.52 28.17 6.03
CA SER A 146 1.43 29.15 6.19
C SER A 146 0.24 28.62 7.02
N SER A 147 0.25 27.34 7.43
CA SER A 147 -0.91 26.66 8.02
C SER A 147 -1.04 26.78 9.54
N ASN A 148 -0.21 27.58 10.22
CA ASN A 148 -0.32 27.89 11.66
C ASN A 148 -0.65 26.70 12.59
N GLY A 149 0.05 25.57 12.44
CA GLY A 149 -0.15 24.37 13.27
C GLY A 149 -1.38 23.52 12.94
N THR A 150 -2.05 23.76 11.81
CA THR A 150 -3.24 23.03 11.37
C THR A 150 -2.96 21.55 11.11
N ASN A 151 -3.80 20.68 11.67
CA ASN A 151 -3.81 19.23 11.42
C ASN A 151 -4.83 18.89 10.32
N PHE A 152 -4.36 18.28 9.24
CA PHE A 152 -5.13 17.94 8.04
C PHE A 152 -5.61 16.49 8.10
N LEU A 153 -6.87 16.30 8.46
CA LEU A 153 -7.53 15.00 8.62
C LEU A 153 -8.89 15.05 7.92
N SER A 154 -9.21 14.07 7.08
CA SER A 154 -10.54 14.07 6.45
C SER A 154 -11.61 13.75 7.50
N HIS A 155 -12.76 14.40 7.46
CA HIS A 155 -13.85 14.14 8.41
C HIS A 155 -15.00 13.34 7.77
N ALA A 156 -15.56 12.42 8.55
CA ALA A 156 -16.80 11.76 8.19
C ALA A 156 -17.94 12.77 8.16
N ALA A 157 -18.70 12.79 7.06
CA ALA A 157 -19.84 13.68 6.91
C ALA A 157 -20.97 13.35 7.91
N ASN A 158 -21.16 12.05 8.22
CA ASN A 158 -22.12 11.58 9.21
C ASN A 158 -21.40 10.63 10.19
N VAL A 159 -21.13 11.12 11.40
CA VAL A 159 -20.38 10.40 12.44
C VAL A 159 -21.14 9.15 12.91
N SER A 160 -22.46 9.22 13.09
CA SER A 160 -23.26 8.07 13.53
C SER A 160 -23.19 6.91 12.52
N SER A 161 -23.31 7.22 11.23
CA SER A 161 -23.15 6.21 10.16
C SER A 161 -21.72 5.68 10.09
N PHE A 162 -20.72 6.54 10.33
CA PHE A 162 -19.31 6.15 10.36
C PHE A 162 -19.02 5.16 11.50
N ILE A 163 -19.51 5.43 12.72
CA ILE A 163 -19.36 4.54 13.88
C ILE A 163 -19.83 3.12 13.55
N ILE A 164 -21.03 2.99 12.98
CA ILE A 164 -21.62 1.70 12.63
C ILE A 164 -20.83 1.03 11.50
N LYS A 165 -20.51 1.76 10.42
CA LYS A 165 -19.83 1.20 9.23
C LYS A 165 -18.40 0.73 9.51
N GLN A 166 -17.70 1.43 10.40
CA GLN A 166 -16.34 1.06 10.82
C GLN A 166 -16.32 0.02 11.94
N GLY A 167 -17.49 -0.37 12.47
CA GLY A 167 -17.56 -1.29 13.59
C GLY A 167 -16.94 -0.73 14.87
N LEU A 168 -16.97 0.59 15.08
CA LEU A 168 -16.46 1.22 16.31
C LEU A 168 -17.25 0.77 17.55
N ASP A 169 -18.52 0.41 17.36
CA ASP A 169 -19.41 -0.20 18.34
C ASP A 169 -19.15 -1.71 18.57
N ARG A 170 -18.12 -2.28 17.94
CA ARG A 170 -17.71 -3.68 18.09
C ARG A 170 -16.34 -3.80 18.72
N LEU A 171 -16.13 -4.90 19.43
CA LEU A 171 -14.84 -5.28 20.00
C LEU A 171 -14.09 -6.16 19.02
N PHE A 172 -12.85 -5.79 18.71
CA PHE A 172 -11.96 -6.59 17.88
C PHE A 172 -10.67 -6.94 18.62
N VAL A 173 -10.07 -8.08 18.28
CA VAL A 173 -8.74 -8.48 18.75
C VAL A 173 -7.89 -8.92 17.56
N GLU A 174 -6.69 -8.37 17.45
CA GLU A 174 -5.67 -8.85 16.52
C GLU A 174 -4.94 -10.06 17.12
N CYS A 175 -5.02 -11.21 16.46
CA CYS A 175 -4.30 -12.42 16.83
C CYS A 175 -4.05 -13.27 15.59
N GLU A 176 -2.88 -13.91 15.49
CA GLU A 176 -2.51 -14.82 14.40
C GLU A 176 -2.66 -14.22 12.97
N ASN A 177 -2.25 -12.96 12.79
CA ASN A 177 -2.42 -12.20 11.53
C ASN A 177 -3.89 -12.08 11.07
N ARG A 178 -4.83 -12.09 12.03
CA ARG A 178 -6.26 -11.92 11.78
C ARG A 178 -6.89 -10.98 12.81
N MET A 179 -7.88 -10.21 12.38
CA MET A 179 -8.75 -9.41 13.25
C MET A 179 -10.06 -10.15 13.53
N TRP A 180 -10.20 -10.59 14.78
CA TRP A 180 -11.36 -11.33 15.27
C TRP A 180 -12.41 -10.37 15.84
N ARG A 181 -13.67 -10.52 15.45
CA ARG A 181 -14.78 -9.75 16.03
C ARG A 181 -15.37 -10.50 17.21
N LEU A 182 -15.20 -9.98 18.43
CA LEU A 182 -15.63 -10.66 19.66
C LEU A 182 -17.07 -10.35 20.07
N GLY A 183 -17.61 -9.21 19.67
CA GLY A 183 -18.98 -8.83 20.04
C GLY A 183 -19.23 -7.33 19.96
N THR A 184 -20.29 -6.88 20.62
CA THR A 184 -20.63 -5.46 20.75
C THR A 184 -19.92 -4.84 21.94
N ARG A 185 -19.59 -3.55 21.86
CA ARG A 185 -19.11 -2.75 23.00
C ARG A 185 -19.83 -1.41 23.06
N ARG A 186 -19.90 -0.81 24.26
CA ARG A 186 -20.47 0.52 24.42
C ARG A 186 -19.46 1.60 24.02
N MET A 187 -19.95 2.65 23.36
CA MET A 187 -19.14 3.82 23.07
C MET A 187 -18.80 4.57 24.37
N PRO A 188 -17.56 5.05 24.56
CA PRO A 188 -17.18 5.88 25.69
C PRO A 188 -18.07 7.13 25.81
N ARG A 189 -18.52 7.42 27.03
CA ARG A 189 -19.26 8.65 27.33
C ARG A 189 -18.31 9.84 27.37
N ARG A 190 -18.82 11.03 27.05
CA ARG A 190 -18.07 12.31 27.09
C ARG A 190 -16.84 12.35 26.16
N VAL A 191 -16.81 11.53 25.12
CA VAL A 191 -15.82 11.58 24.04
C VAL A 191 -16.52 11.88 22.73
N ARG A 192 -16.11 12.96 22.06
CA ARG A 192 -16.59 13.29 20.71
C ARG A 192 -15.83 12.47 19.67
N PHE A 193 -16.47 11.44 19.14
CA PHE A 193 -15.88 10.64 18.06
C PHE A 193 -15.87 11.38 16.73
N GLN A 194 -14.81 11.16 15.96
CA GLN A 194 -14.67 11.57 14.58
C GLN A 194 -13.77 10.55 13.87
N GLY A 195 -13.87 10.44 12.56
CA GLY A 195 -12.93 9.67 11.77
C GLY A 195 -12.98 10.02 10.30
N GLY A 196 -12.30 9.22 9.49
CA GLY A 196 -12.15 9.41 8.06
C GLY A 196 -11.01 8.56 7.53
N SER A 197 -10.15 9.17 6.72
CA SER A 197 -8.96 8.55 6.16
C SER A 197 -7.85 8.45 7.20
N ASP A 198 -7.15 7.32 7.16
CA ASP A 198 -5.86 7.07 7.82
C ASP A 198 -4.66 7.79 7.17
N TRP A 199 -4.87 8.54 6.07
CA TRP A 199 -3.86 9.39 5.43
C TRP A 199 -4.04 10.82 5.90
N PHE A 200 -2.99 11.40 6.48
CA PHE A 200 -3.05 12.66 7.20
C PHE A 200 -1.82 13.52 6.99
N VAL A 201 -1.91 14.78 7.43
CA VAL A 201 -0.76 15.65 7.70
C VAL A 201 -0.93 16.24 9.10
N LEU A 202 -0.02 15.93 10.02
CA LEU A 202 -0.14 16.31 11.43
C LEU A 202 1.00 17.24 11.85
N HIS A 203 0.67 18.29 12.60
CA HIS A 203 1.65 19.20 13.15
C HIS A 203 2.43 18.55 14.30
N ARG A 204 3.73 18.88 14.41
CA ARG A 204 4.65 18.31 15.40
C ARG A 204 4.14 18.40 16.84
N ASP A 205 3.50 19.50 17.22
CA ASP A 205 2.99 19.66 18.58
C ASP A 205 1.82 18.72 18.90
N PHE A 206 0.95 18.48 17.93
CA PHE A 206 -0.12 17.50 18.08
C PHE A 206 0.46 16.08 18.15
N VAL A 207 1.45 15.76 17.31
CA VAL A 207 2.16 14.47 17.38
C VAL A 207 2.81 14.29 18.76
N ARG A 208 3.51 15.30 19.28
CA ARG A 208 4.12 15.27 20.62
C ARG A 208 3.06 15.01 21.70
N PHE A 209 1.91 15.67 21.62
CA PHE A 209 0.79 15.44 22.53
C PHE A 209 0.27 14.00 22.42
N VAL A 210 -0.06 13.55 21.21
CA VAL A 210 -0.58 12.19 20.99
C VAL A 210 0.38 11.11 21.50
N VAL A 211 1.70 11.33 21.39
CA VAL A 211 2.73 10.34 21.75
C VAL A 211 3.15 10.41 23.22
N ARG A 212 3.39 11.62 23.76
CA ARG A 212 4.09 11.81 25.04
C ARG A 212 3.21 12.36 26.16
N GLU A 213 1.98 12.75 25.86
CA GLU A 213 1.03 13.20 26.89
C GLU A 213 0.71 12.07 27.86
N LYS A 214 0.71 12.38 29.16
CA LYS A 214 0.40 11.43 30.24
C LYS A 214 -1.05 11.56 30.74
N SER A 215 -1.80 12.52 30.22
CA SER A 215 -3.22 12.71 30.55
C SER A 215 -4.05 11.43 30.43
N SER A 216 -5.09 11.34 31.25
CA SER A 216 -6.06 10.24 31.22
C SER A 216 -6.75 10.10 29.87
N LEU A 217 -6.97 11.20 29.13
CA LEU A 217 -7.62 11.17 27.81
C LEU A 217 -6.85 10.30 26.81
N VAL A 218 -5.57 10.60 26.58
CA VAL A 218 -4.77 9.89 25.56
C VAL A 218 -4.57 8.43 25.96
N SER A 219 -4.29 8.17 27.24
CA SER A 219 -4.13 6.81 27.77
C SER A 219 -5.41 5.97 27.61
N HIS A 220 -6.58 6.49 27.98
CA HIS A 220 -7.85 5.78 27.81
C HIS A 220 -8.21 5.57 26.33
N LEU A 221 -7.96 6.56 25.46
CA LEU A 221 -8.22 6.41 24.03
C LEU A 221 -7.30 5.37 23.41
N ARG A 222 -6.01 5.34 23.76
CA ARG A 222 -5.09 4.30 23.28
C ARG A 222 -5.57 2.91 23.66
N GLU A 223 -5.94 2.70 24.91
CA GLU A 223 -6.44 1.41 25.38
C GLU A 223 -7.74 1.01 24.67
N TRP A 224 -8.66 1.95 24.47
CA TRP A 224 -9.91 1.67 23.74
C TRP A 224 -9.66 1.34 22.26
N PHE A 225 -8.74 2.07 21.61
CA PHE A 225 -8.39 1.87 20.21
C PHE A 225 -7.54 0.63 19.95
N ARG A 226 -6.88 0.07 20.97
CA ARG A 226 -6.19 -1.23 20.91
C ARG A 226 -7.12 -2.37 20.48
N TYR A 227 -8.39 -2.31 20.88
CA TYR A 227 -9.40 -3.34 20.57
C TYR A 227 -10.38 -2.91 19.47
N THR A 228 -9.89 -2.15 18.48
CA THR A 228 -10.70 -1.52 17.44
C THR A 228 -10.24 -1.95 16.05
N LEU A 229 -11.17 -2.18 15.15
CA LEU A 229 -10.90 -2.34 13.72
C LEU A 229 -10.54 -0.98 13.09
N LEU A 230 -9.54 -0.96 12.20
CA LEU A 230 -9.11 0.25 11.47
C LEU A 230 -8.87 1.45 12.41
N PRO A 231 -8.13 1.29 13.53
CA PRO A 231 -8.08 2.33 14.55
C PRO A 231 -7.47 3.65 14.05
N ALA A 232 -6.51 3.60 13.11
CA ALA A 232 -5.90 4.78 12.51
C ALA A 232 -6.90 5.70 11.78
N GLU A 233 -8.03 5.16 11.31
CA GLU A 233 -9.08 5.93 10.63
C GLU A 233 -9.92 6.78 11.60
N SER A 234 -9.74 6.66 12.92
CA SER A 234 -10.57 7.35 13.93
C SER A 234 -9.79 7.84 15.16
N PHE A 235 -8.68 7.20 15.52
CA PHE A 235 -7.89 7.54 16.70
C PHE A 235 -7.39 9.00 16.67
N PHE A 236 -6.62 9.40 15.65
CA PHE A 236 -6.05 10.75 15.57
C PHE A 236 -7.14 11.83 15.50
N HIS A 237 -8.22 11.55 14.78
CA HIS A 237 -9.38 12.41 14.67
C HIS A 237 -10.05 12.62 16.05
N THR A 238 -10.30 11.53 16.77
CA THR A 238 -10.95 11.56 18.08
C THR A 238 -10.06 12.24 19.12
N VAL A 239 -8.76 11.96 19.17
CA VAL A 239 -7.84 12.67 20.07
C VAL A 239 -7.79 14.16 19.76
N LEU A 240 -7.74 14.54 18.47
CA LEU A 240 -7.72 15.94 18.06
C LEU A 240 -8.96 16.71 18.53
N GLN A 241 -10.15 16.13 18.30
CA GLN A 241 -11.43 16.75 18.65
C GLN A 241 -11.66 16.90 20.18
N ASN A 242 -11.00 16.09 21.00
CA ASN A 242 -11.15 16.09 22.46
C ASN A 242 -9.95 16.68 23.21
N SER A 243 -9.00 17.30 22.50
CA SER A 243 -7.80 17.90 23.09
C SER A 243 -7.75 19.41 22.91
N ARG A 244 -6.73 20.05 23.48
CA ARG A 244 -6.42 21.48 23.27
C ARG A 244 -6.15 21.87 21.81
N PHE A 245 -6.04 20.89 20.90
CA PHE A 245 -5.79 21.09 19.48
C PHE A 245 -7.06 21.10 18.63
N CYS A 246 -8.26 21.01 19.22
CA CYS A 246 -9.53 20.91 18.47
C CYS A 246 -9.74 22.03 17.44
N ALA A 247 -9.29 23.25 17.74
CA ALA A 247 -9.36 24.42 16.85
C ALA A 247 -8.38 24.38 15.66
N THR A 248 -7.38 23.48 15.70
CA THR A 248 -6.39 23.31 14.62
C THR A 248 -6.81 22.26 13.58
N SER A 249 -8.04 21.73 13.68
CA SER A 249 -8.52 20.66 12.81
C SER A 249 -9.01 21.16 11.46
N SER A 250 -8.41 20.69 10.37
CA SER A 250 -8.91 20.86 9.00
C SER A 250 -9.52 19.55 8.52
N SER A 251 -10.72 19.63 7.93
CA SER A 251 -11.48 18.47 7.41
C SER A 251 -10.98 17.93 6.07
N HIS A 252 -9.85 18.43 5.57
CA HIS A 252 -9.23 18.00 4.32
C HIS A 252 -7.86 17.38 4.64
N ASN A 253 -7.53 16.23 4.05
CA ASN A 253 -6.26 15.52 4.31
C ASN A 253 -5.19 15.68 3.23
N LEU A 254 -5.43 16.54 2.24
CA LEU A 254 -4.52 16.83 1.12
C LEU A 254 -4.28 15.65 0.17
N ARG A 255 -5.20 14.66 0.15
CA ARG A 255 -5.10 13.45 -0.68
C ARG A 255 -6.13 13.42 -1.79
N PHE A 256 -5.82 12.71 -2.87
CA PHE A 256 -6.79 12.26 -3.86
C PHE A 256 -6.82 10.74 -3.93
N VAL A 257 -7.92 10.15 -3.45
CA VAL A 257 -8.05 8.69 -3.34
C VAL A 257 -9.05 8.17 -4.37
N ASN A 258 -8.66 7.18 -5.18
CA ASN A 258 -9.50 6.65 -6.25
C ASN A 258 -10.57 5.67 -5.73
N TRP A 259 -11.57 6.19 -5.03
CA TRP A 259 -12.68 5.39 -4.54
C TRP A 259 -13.71 5.09 -5.64
N LYS A 260 -14.01 3.81 -5.85
CA LYS A 260 -15.18 3.35 -6.60
C LYS A 260 -15.79 2.15 -5.88
N ARG A 261 -16.81 2.40 -5.05
CA ARG A 261 -17.35 1.40 -4.12
C ARG A 261 -17.86 0.12 -4.81
N THR A 262 -18.40 0.24 -6.02
CA THR A 262 -18.91 -0.91 -6.79
C THR A 262 -17.82 -1.91 -7.20
N LEU A 263 -16.55 -1.49 -7.23
CA LEU A 263 -15.42 -2.34 -7.61
C LEU A 263 -14.43 -2.57 -6.47
N GLY A 264 -14.35 -1.66 -5.50
CA GLY A 264 -13.34 -1.71 -4.44
C GLY A 264 -13.82 -2.32 -3.13
N CYS A 265 -15.13 -2.55 -2.97
CA CYS A 265 -15.71 -3.09 -1.73
C CYS A 265 -16.07 -4.56 -1.89
N HIS A 266 -15.47 -5.42 -1.07
CA HIS A 266 -15.72 -6.86 -1.09
C HIS A 266 -15.79 -7.41 0.35
N CYS A 267 -16.71 -8.32 0.60
CA CYS A 267 -16.91 -8.96 1.90
C CYS A 267 -16.12 -10.28 2.02
N HIS A 268 -14.79 -10.21 1.89
CA HIS A 268 -13.94 -11.39 2.09
C HIS A 268 -13.33 -11.36 3.49
N GLN A 269 -13.97 -12.07 4.42
CA GLN A 269 -13.60 -12.11 5.84
C GLN A 269 -12.40 -13.03 6.15
N ARG A 270 -11.35 -12.99 5.31
CA ARG A 270 -10.15 -13.84 5.46
C ARG A 270 -9.20 -13.30 6.52
N VAL A 271 -8.96 -11.99 6.48
CA VAL A 271 -8.02 -11.29 7.38
C VAL A 271 -8.77 -10.59 8.51
N VAL A 272 -10.02 -10.21 8.28
CA VAL A 272 -10.83 -9.44 9.23
C VAL A 272 -12.26 -9.94 9.21
N ASP A 273 -12.89 -10.08 10.38
CA ASP A 273 -14.31 -10.41 10.52
C ASP A 273 -15.23 -9.21 10.23
N TRP A 274 -15.00 -8.53 9.10
CA TRP A 274 -15.75 -7.34 8.67
C TRP A 274 -15.67 -7.17 7.15
N CYS A 275 -16.69 -6.53 6.55
CA CYS A 275 -16.67 -6.16 5.14
C CYS A 275 -15.84 -4.90 4.94
N SER A 276 -15.06 -4.85 3.86
CA SER A 276 -14.14 -3.74 3.67
C SER A 276 -14.00 -3.28 2.24
N CYS A 277 -13.42 -2.08 2.10
CA CYS A 277 -13.18 -1.44 0.83
C CYS A 277 -11.69 -1.06 0.71
N SER A 278 -11.18 -1.13 -0.52
CA SER A 278 -9.88 -0.56 -0.89
C SER A 278 -10.03 0.39 -2.08
N PRO A 279 -9.24 1.47 -2.16
CA PRO A 279 -9.20 2.31 -3.34
C PRO A 279 -8.71 1.52 -4.56
N LEU A 280 -9.19 1.92 -5.74
CA LEU A 280 -8.69 1.37 -6.99
C LEU A 280 -7.29 1.92 -7.29
N VAL A 281 -6.58 1.19 -8.14
CA VAL A 281 -5.35 1.68 -8.76
C VAL A 281 -5.73 2.58 -9.93
N PHE A 282 -5.16 3.78 -9.98
CA PHE A 282 -5.27 4.67 -11.12
C PHE A 282 -4.69 4.01 -12.37
N ARG A 283 -5.29 4.26 -13.53
CA ARG A 283 -4.81 3.81 -14.84
C ARG A 283 -4.53 4.98 -15.77
N LEU A 284 -3.91 4.73 -16.91
CA LEU A 284 -3.65 5.78 -17.91
C LEU A 284 -4.92 6.50 -18.35
N ALA A 285 -6.05 5.78 -18.37
CA ALA A 285 -7.38 6.34 -18.63
C ALA A 285 -7.81 7.42 -17.61
N ASP A 286 -7.28 7.38 -16.38
CA ASP A 286 -7.55 8.38 -15.34
C ASP A 286 -6.64 9.63 -15.45
N SER A 287 -5.71 9.69 -16.41
CA SER A 287 -4.70 10.76 -16.51
C SER A 287 -5.31 12.17 -16.58
N LYS A 288 -6.31 12.40 -17.44
CA LYS A 288 -7.01 13.69 -17.54
C LYS A 288 -7.69 14.07 -16.22
N ARG A 289 -8.28 13.09 -15.53
CA ARG A 289 -8.91 13.28 -14.21
C ARG A 289 -7.87 13.65 -13.16
N LEU A 290 -6.72 12.99 -13.14
CA LEU A 290 -5.60 13.29 -12.26
C LEU A 290 -5.05 14.70 -12.50
N GLU A 291 -4.81 15.09 -13.75
CA GLU A 291 -4.33 16.44 -14.12
C GLU A 291 -5.32 17.54 -13.73
N SER A 292 -6.61 17.35 -14.05
CA SER A 292 -7.66 18.29 -13.65
C SER A 292 -7.78 18.37 -12.13
N PHE A 293 -7.61 17.25 -11.41
CA PHE A 293 -7.72 17.24 -9.96
C PHE A 293 -6.51 17.94 -9.32
N ALA A 294 -5.31 17.65 -9.80
CA ALA A 294 -4.07 18.28 -9.37
C ALA A 294 -4.11 19.81 -9.56
N SER A 295 -4.63 20.29 -10.69
CA SER A 295 -4.71 21.73 -10.96
C SER A 295 -5.77 22.45 -10.10
N LYS A 296 -6.96 21.86 -9.93
CA LYS A 296 -8.12 22.54 -9.31
C LYS A 296 -8.25 22.36 -7.79
N HIS A 297 -7.75 21.26 -7.24
CA HIS A 297 -7.95 20.91 -5.82
C HIS A 297 -6.67 21.03 -5.00
N LEU A 298 -6.83 21.20 -3.68
CA LEU A 298 -5.73 21.26 -2.71
C LEU A 298 -5.23 19.86 -2.32
N SER A 299 -4.98 18.99 -3.30
CA SER A 299 -4.39 17.66 -3.04
C SER A 299 -2.97 17.60 -3.56
N PHE A 300 -2.07 17.15 -2.69
CA PHE A 300 -0.64 17.06 -2.95
C PHE A 300 -0.19 15.64 -3.23
N PHE A 301 -0.95 14.64 -2.79
CA PHE A 301 -0.69 13.22 -3.05
C PHE A 301 -1.94 12.52 -3.56
N ALA A 302 -1.75 11.45 -4.33
CA ALA A 302 -2.81 10.58 -4.78
C ALA A 302 -2.49 9.11 -4.50
N ARG A 303 -3.54 8.28 -4.39
CA ARG A 303 -3.44 6.83 -4.25
C ARG A 303 -4.67 6.09 -4.81
N LYS A 304 -4.52 4.87 -5.32
CA LYS A 304 -3.30 4.05 -5.32
C LYS A 304 -2.65 3.99 -6.71
N PHE A 305 -1.34 3.80 -6.74
CA PHE A 305 -0.56 3.49 -7.92
C PHE A 305 0.10 2.12 -7.76
N ASP A 306 0.10 1.31 -8.83
CA ASP A 306 0.77 0.02 -8.85
C ASP A 306 1.40 -0.21 -10.25
N PRO A 307 2.74 -0.23 -10.35
CA PRO A 307 3.43 -0.42 -11.63
C PRO A 307 3.19 -1.80 -12.25
N MET A 308 2.82 -2.82 -11.47
CA MET A 308 2.43 -4.13 -12.00
C MET A 308 1.05 -4.11 -12.67
N ILE A 309 0.21 -3.11 -12.36
CA ILE A 309 -1.10 -2.92 -13.00
C ILE A 309 -0.97 -1.92 -14.16
N ASP A 310 -0.44 -0.73 -13.91
CA ASP A 310 -0.29 0.31 -14.92
C ASP A 310 0.94 1.17 -14.62
N LEU A 311 2.02 0.92 -15.37
CA LEU A 311 3.26 1.69 -15.27
C LEU A 311 3.14 3.05 -15.97
N ALA A 312 2.35 3.11 -17.05
CA ALA A 312 2.24 4.29 -17.90
C ALA A 312 1.62 5.49 -17.17
N ILE A 313 0.67 5.25 -16.28
CA ILE A 313 0.12 6.31 -15.42
C ILE A 313 1.13 6.86 -14.41
N ILE A 314 2.03 6.02 -13.89
CA ILE A 314 3.10 6.44 -12.98
C ILE A 314 4.09 7.33 -13.73
N GLU A 315 4.50 6.92 -14.93
CA GLU A 315 5.38 7.71 -15.80
C GLU A 315 4.71 9.01 -16.26
N LYS A 316 3.39 9.02 -16.42
CA LYS A 316 2.62 10.24 -16.69
C LYS A 316 2.68 11.21 -15.51
N VAL A 317 2.47 10.74 -14.29
CA VAL A 317 2.59 11.56 -13.06
C VAL A 317 4.02 12.07 -12.86
N GLU A 318 5.03 11.23 -13.09
CA GLU A 318 6.44 11.64 -13.04
C GLU A 318 6.74 12.77 -14.04
N ARG A 319 6.26 12.66 -15.29
CA ARG A 319 6.42 13.70 -16.31
C ARG A 319 5.71 14.99 -15.95
N MET A 320 4.54 14.92 -15.30
CA MET A 320 3.81 16.09 -14.81
C MET A 320 4.61 16.87 -13.76
N LEU A 321 5.44 16.20 -12.96
CA LEU A 321 6.19 16.81 -11.86
C LEU A 321 7.64 17.19 -12.20
N LEU A 322 8.36 16.33 -12.92
CA LEU A 322 9.80 16.48 -13.18
C LEU A 322 10.09 17.04 -14.58
N GLY A 323 9.07 17.17 -15.43
CA GLY A 323 9.23 17.51 -16.85
C GLY A 323 9.70 16.33 -17.70
N LYS A 324 9.66 16.49 -19.03
CA LYS A 324 9.98 15.41 -19.99
C LYS A 324 11.43 14.90 -19.87
N SER A 325 12.39 15.79 -19.63
CA SER A 325 13.82 15.47 -19.66
C SER A 325 14.30 14.57 -18.50
N LYS A 326 13.53 14.47 -17.40
CA LYS A 326 13.95 13.74 -16.20
C LYS A 326 13.14 12.46 -15.95
N SER A 327 12.17 12.16 -16.81
CA SER A 327 11.37 10.94 -16.69
C SER A 327 12.12 9.78 -17.34
N PHE A 328 12.41 8.76 -16.54
CA PHE A 328 12.89 7.48 -17.05
C PHE A 328 11.69 6.73 -17.62
N SER A 329 11.52 6.75 -18.94
CA SER A 329 10.61 5.79 -19.58
C SER A 329 11.32 4.45 -19.63
N SER A 330 10.92 3.54 -18.76
CA SER A 330 11.31 2.14 -18.87
C SER A 330 10.07 1.41 -19.34
N THR A 331 10.15 0.85 -20.54
CA THR A 331 9.07 0.05 -21.12
C THR A 331 8.77 -1.19 -20.26
N PHE A 332 9.70 -1.57 -19.37
CA PHE A 332 9.59 -2.70 -18.46
C PHE A 332 9.57 -2.26 -16.98
N TYR A 333 8.92 -3.05 -16.13
CA TYR A 333 9.06 -2.94 -14.68
C TYR A 333 9.37 -4.31 -14.08
N TRP A 334 10.21 -4.35 -13.05
CA TRP A 334 10.60 -5.58 -12.40
C TRP A 334 10.48 -5.45 -10.88
N GLN A 335 9.93 -6.47 -10.24
CA GLN A 335 9.77 -6.52 -8.79
C GLN A 335 10.19 -7.88 -8.26
N ASN A 336 11.19 -7.89 -7.37
CA ASN A 336 11.58 -9.08 -6.64
C ASN A 336 10.41 -9.52 -5.74
N ASP A 337 9.90 -10.74 -5.91
CA ASP A 337 8.86 -11.37 -5.06
C ASP A 337 9.49 -12.27 -3.98
N TYR A 338 10.73 -12.73 -4.21
CA TYR A 338 11.47 -13.61 -3.29
C TYR A 338 12.99 -13.39 -3.39
N HIS A 339 13.65 -13.45 -2.23
CA HIS A 339 15.10 -13.49 -2.11
C HIS A 339 15.51 -14.53 -1.05
N HIS A 340 16.56 -15.30 -1.31
CA HIS A 340 17.01 -16.36 -0.41
C HIS A 340 17.58 -15.86 0.94
N LEU A 341 17.75 -14.55 1.11
CA LEU A 341 18.26 -13.91 2.33
C LEU A 341 17.13 -13.40 3.23
N ASP A 342 15.89 -13.49 2.77
CA ASP A 342 14.75 -13.05 3.55
C ASP A 342 14.57 -13.97 4.75
N ARG A 343 14.58 -13.37 5.95
CA ARG A 343 14.41 -14.10 7.20
C ARG A 343 12.96 -14.53 7.43
N SER A 344 12.00 -13.89 6.76
CA SER A 344 10.58 -14.21 6.87
C SER A 344 10.24 -15.43 6.01
N ARG A 345 9.65 -16.47 6.61
CA ARG A 345 9.12 -17.66 5.89
C ARG A 345 7.87 -17.34 5.03
N SER A 346 7.66 -16.08 4.64
CA SER A 346 6.36 -15.60 4.14
C SER A 346 6.03 -16.05 2.71
N SER A 347 7.01 -16.53 1.93
CA SER A 347 6.67 -17.20 0.68
C SER A 347 6.01 -18.54 1.00
N SER A 348 4.71 -18.64 0.70
CA SER A 348 3.96 -19.90 0.76
C SER A 348 4.82 -21.00 0.15
N SER A 349 5.00 -22.11 0.87
CA SER A 349 5.78 -23.26 0.42
C SER A 349 5.41 -23.67 -1.01
N THR A 350 4.14 -23.50 -1.38
CA THR A 350 3.61 -23.71 -2.74
C THR A 350 4.24 -22.80 -3.79
N LYS A 351 4.38 -21.49 -3.53
CA LYS A 351 5.06 -20.56 -4.45
C LYS A 351 6.49 -21.00 -4.70
N LEU A 352 7.26 -21.26 -3.65
CA LEU A 352 8.65 -21.69 -3.75
C LEU A 352 8.80 -23.01 -4.52
N VAL A 353 7.93 -23.98 -4.26
CA VAL A 353 7.91 -25.27 -4.98
C VAL A 353 7.62 -25.06 -6.46
N PHE A 354 6.59 -24.29 -6.79
CA PHE A 354 6.23 -23.99 -8.18
C PHE A 354 7.38 -23.30 -8.92
N PHE A 355 8.00 -22.30 -8.29
CA PHE A 355 9.08 -21.55 -8.92
C PHE A 355 10.37 -22.36 -9.05
N ARG A 356 10.73 -23.17 -8.04
CA ARG A 356 11.84 -24.12 -8.15
C ARG A 356 11.58 -25.10 -9.30
N TYR A 357 10.36 -25.63 -9.41
CA TYR A 357 9.97 -26.52 -10.50
C TYR A 357 10.08 -25.86 -11.87
N ALA A 358 9.49 -24.67 -12.04
CA ALA A 358 9.51 -23.94 -13.30
C ALA A 358 10.96 -23.68 -13.76
N ALA A 359 11.80 -23.30 -12.83
CA ALA A 359 13.16 -22.92 -13.12
C ALA A 359 14.07 -24.15 -13.39
N LEU A 360 13.86 -25.28 -12.68
CA LEU A 360 14.47 -26.58 -13.03
C LEU A 360 14.06 -27.05 -14.44
N ARG A 361 12.77 -26.94 -14.78
CA ARG A 361 12.24 -27.31 -16.10
C ARG A 361 12.86 -26.49 -17.21
N THR A 362 13.08 -25.20 -17.01
CA THR A 362 13.69 -24.36 -18.03
C THR A 362 15.18 -24.67 -18.21
N ILE A 363 15.92 -24.99 -17.14
CA ILE A 363 17.33 -25.40 -17.25
C ILE A 363 17.47 -26.68 -18.06
N GLN A 364 16.62 -27.67 -17.78
CA GLN A 364 16.58 -28.92 -18.55
C GLN A 364 16.35 -28.69 -20.05
N LYS A 365 15.56 -27.67 -20.41
CA LYS A 365 15.32 -27.29 -21.82
C LYS A 365 16.46 -26.47 -22.43
N ALA A 366 17.13 -25.61 -21.65
CA ALA A 366 18.13 -24.67 -22.16
C ALA A 366 19.53 -25.28 -22.29
N MET A 367 19.92 -26.19 -21.39
CA MET A 367 21.26 -26.80 -21.37
C MET A 367 21.69 -27.48 -22.67
N PRO A 368 20.83 -28.24 -23.37
CA PRO A 368 21.23 -28.90 -24.62
C PRO A 368 21.57 -27.91 -25.74
N ILE A 369 21.09 -26.67 -25.68
CA ILE A 369 21.17 -25.69 -26.77
C ILE A 369 22.41 -24.79 -26.64
N SER A 370 22.87 -24.52 -25.41
CA SER A 370 23.94 -23.55 -25.16
C SER A 370 25.36 -24.11 -25.27
N CYS A 371 25.55 -25.43 -25.30
CA CYS A 371 26.88 -26.06 -25.23
C CYS A 371 27.21 -26.81 -26.53
N GLN A 372 27.57 -26.07 -27.58
CA GLN A 372 27.86 -26.65 -28.90
C GLN A 372 29.16 -27.47 -28.98
N LYS A 373 30.02 -27.53 -27.95
CA LYS A 373 31.31 -28.24 -28.07
C LYS A 373 31.68 -29.25 -26.98
N ARG A 374 31.06 -29.24 -25.79
CA ARG A 374 31.10 -30.32 -24.78
C ARG A 374 29.89 -30.19 -23.85
N PRO A 375 29.20 -31.27 -23.46
CA PRO A 375 28.08 -31.19 -22.52
C PRO A 375 28.62 -30.79 -21.13
N VAL A 376 28.46 -29.52 -20.76
CA VAL A 376 28.71 -29.10 -19.38
C VAL A 376 27.54 -29.60 -18.56
N ARG A 377 27.77 -30.62 -17.73
CA ARG A 377 26.77 -31.11 -16.79
C ARG A 377 26.73 -30.13 -15.63
N CYS A 378 25.64 -29.38 -15.54
CA CYS A 378 25.41 -28.53 -14.40
C CYS A 378 24.13 -28.93 -13.68
N GLN A 379 24.19 -28.87 -12.35
CA GLN A 379 23.11 -29.24 -11.48
C GLN A 379 22.59 -27.98 -10.77
N PRO A 380 21.31 -27.60 -10.98
CA PRO A 380 20.72 -26.51 -10.24
C PRO A 380 20.59 -26.89 -8.77
N ASP A 381 20.89 -25.95 -7.89
CA ASP A 381 20.87 -26.15 -6.44
C ASP A 381 19.67 -25.43 -5.82
N LYS A 382 19.73 -24.10 -5.75
CA LYS A 382 18.79 -23.27 -5.00
C LYS A 382 18.34 -22.05 -5.80
N ALA A 383 17.04 -21.75 -5.77
CA ALA A 383 16.55 -20.46 -6.25
C ALA A 383 17.03 -19.36 -5.30
N LEU A 384 17.79 -18.41 -5.84
CA LEU A 384 18.33 -17.28 -5.09
C LEU A 384 17.37 -16.10 -5.08
N GLU A 385 16.72 -15.83 -6.21
CA GLU A 385 15.78 -14.73 -6.38
C GLU A 385 14.67 -15.08 -7.35
N MET A 386 13.49 -14.48 -7.16
CA MET A 386 12.39 -14.53 -8.12
C MET A 386 11.85 -13.13 -8.31
N THR A 387 11.75 -12.71 -9.57
CA THR A 387 11.41 -11.35 -9.95
C THR A 387 10.30 -11.39 -11.00
N LEU A 388 9.19 -10.72 -10.72
CA LEU A 388 8.13 -10.51 -11.70
C LEU A 388 8.59 -9.42 -12.68
N LEU A 389 8.50 -9.69 -13.98
CA LEU A 389 8.85 -8.79 -15.06
C LEU A 389 7.58 -8.40 -15.83
N ARG A 390 7.15 -7.15 -15.69
CA ARG A 390 6.07 -6.55 -16.47
C ARG A 390 6.61 -6.06 -17.80
N LEU A 391 6.10 -6.65 -18.89
CA LEU A 391 6.40 -6.24 -20.26
C LEU A 391 5.50 -5.08 -20.74
N PRO A 392 5.89 -4.36 -21.81
CA PRO A 392 5.11 -3.28 -22.41
C PRO A 392 3.72 -3.73 -22.89
N SER A 393 3.63 -4.98 -23.33
CA SER A 393 2.38 -5.66 -23.71
C SER A 393 1.39 -5.81 -22.57
N GLY A 394 1.83 -5.57 -21.32
CA GLY A 394 1.05 -5.77 -20.13
C GLY A 394 1.17 -7.17 -19.54
N SER A 395 1.81 -8.13 -20.23
CA SER A 395 2.07 -9.47 -19.69
C SER A 395 3.10 -9.42 -18.56
N VAL A 396 3.06 -10.43 -17.69
CA VAL A 396 4.01 -10.59 -16.58
C VAL A 396 4.73 -11.91 -16.77
N ASP A 397 6.04 -11.82 -16.94
CA ASP A 397 6.94 -12.96 -16.96
C ASP A 397 7.60 -13.13 -15.59
N LEU A 398 8.20 -14.29 -15.37
CA LEU A 398 8.96 -14.59 -14.17
C LEU A 398 10.45 -14.72 -14.51
N LEU A 399 11.28 -13.89 -13.90
CA LEU A 399 12.72 -14.02 -13.88
C LEU A 399 13.15 -14.76 -12.61
N THR A 400 13.77 -15.93 -12.74
CA THR A 400 14.31 -16.68 -11.60
C THR A 400 15.83 -16.72 -11.66
N LEU A 401 16.50 -16.28 -10.59
CA LEU A 401 17.93 -16.48 -10.39
C LEU A 401 18.15 -17.80 -9.63
N ILE A 402 18.93 -18.72 -10.19
CA ILE A 402 19.24 -20.01 -9.55
C ILE A 402 20.74 -20.22 -9.45
N SER A 403 21.23 -20.61 -8.27
CA SER A 403 22.57 -21.16 -8.10
C SER A 403 22.66 -22.60 -8.58
N GLY A 404 23.85 -23.01 -8.99
CA GLY A 404 24.14 -24.43 -9.21
C GLY A 404 25.63 -24.70 -9.36
N ASN A 405 25.96 -25.99 -9.52
CA ASN A 405 27.33 -26.48 -9.63
C ASN A 405 27.53 -27.12 -11.01
N CYS A 406 28.59 -26.72 -11.73
CA CYS A 406 28.93 -27.29 -13.04
C CYS A 406 30.18 -28.12 -12.84
N SER A 407 30.32 -29.22 -13.59
CA SER A 407 31.57 -29.99 -13.58
C SER A 407 32.83 -29.16 -13.89
N SER A 408 32.69 -28.03 -14.59
CA SER A 408 33.80 -27.14 -14.96
C SER A 408 33.99 -25.89 -14.09
N LYS A 409 33.07 -25.57 -13.17
CA LYS A 409 33.12 -24.38 -12.30
C LYS A 409 32.36 -24.64 -11.00
N GLN A 410 32.96 -24.27 -9.86
CA GLN A 410 32.43 -24.61 -8.54
C GLN A 410 31.05 -23.99 -8.24
N VAL A 411 30.72 -22.80 -8.75
CA VAL A 411 29.39 -22.18 -8.61
C VAL A 411 29.09 -21.26 -9.80
N PHE A 412 27.87 -21.28 -10.31
CA PHE A 412 27.36 -20.27 -11.26
C PHE A 412 25.93 -19.88 -10.86
N ALA A 413 25.42 -18.81 -11.48
CA ALA A 413 24.00 -18.46 -11.41
C ALA A 413 23.39 -18.30 -12.81
N TRP A 414 22.14 -18.76 -13.00
CA TRP A 414 21.37 -18.51 -14.22
C TRP A 414 20.17 -17.60 -13.91
N THR A 415 19.90 -16.64 -14.80
CA THR A 415 18.61 -15.93 -14.83
C THR A 415 17.75 -16.55 -15.91
N ILE A 416 16.56 -16.99 -15.52
CA ILE A 416 15.62 -17.68 -16.40
C ILE A 416 14.36 -16.86 -16.54
N GLU A 417 14.01 -16.52 -17.77
CA GLU A 417 12.73 -15.92 -18.11
C GLU A 417 11.71 -17.01 -18.45
N SER A 418 10.68 -17.16 -17.61
CA SER A 418 9.53 -18.03 -17.87
C SER A 418 8.38 -17.19 -18.40
N ARG A 419 8.08 -17.36 -19.70
CA ARG A 419 6.95 -16.70 -20.37
C ARG A 419 5.67 -17.50 -20.23
N PHE A 420 4.63 -16.87 -19.68
CA PHE A 420 3.30 -17.47 -19.60
C PHE A 420 2.49 -17.07 -20.82
N GLN A 421 2.61 -17.85 -21.91
CA GLN A 421 1.80 -17.63 -23.09
C GLN A 421 0.40 -18.20 -22.89
N ARG A 422 -0.61 -17.33 -23.02
CA ARG A 422 -2.00 -17.77 -23.13
C ARG A 422 -2.22 -18.33 -24.53
N ARG A 423 -2.47 -19.63 -24.65
CA ARG A 423 -3.07 -20.18 -25.87
C ARG A 423 -4.58 -19.99 -25.76
N LEU A 424 -5.13 -19.07 -26.54
CA LEU A 424 -6.56 -19.05 -26.83
C LEU A 424 -6.83 -20.28 -27.70
N LEU A 425 -7.32 -21.36 -27.10
CA LEU A 425 -8.05 -22.38 -27.86
C LEU A 425 -9.39 -21.74 -28.15
N ASP A 426 -9.67 -21.49 -29.43
CA ASP A 426 -10.86 -20.86 -30.04
C ASP A 426 -11.66 -19.90 -29.13
N PRO A 427 -11.66 -18.58 -29.38
CA PRO A 427 -12.57 -17.71 -28.66
C PRO A 427 -14.00 -18.22 -28.87
N MET A 428 -14.67 -18.69 -27.81
CA MET A 428 -16.11 -18.87 -27.87
C MET A 428 -16.72 -17.50 -28.14
N GLN A 429 -17.13 -17.29 -29.39
CA GLN A 429 -17.83 -16.10 -29.82
C GLN A 429 -19.28 -16.23 -29.35
N PHE A 430 -19.66 -15.48 -28.31
CA PHE A 430 -21.05 -15.36 -27.89
C PHE A 430 -21.60 -14.05 -28.44
N GLY A 431 -22.20 -14.12 -29.64
CA GLY A 431 -22.62 -12.93 -30.38
C GLY A 431 -21.43 -12.05 -30.77
N GLU A 432 -21.50 -10.76 -30.48
CA GLU A 432 -20.40 -9.80 -30.74
C GLU A 432 -19.32 -9.79 -29.64
N HIS A 433 -19.44 -10.63 -28.61
CA HIS A 433 -18.56 -10.59 -27.45
C HIS A 433 -17.55 -11.73 -27.43
N PHE A 434 -16.27 -11.36 -27.26
CA PHE A 434 -15.19 -12.28 -26.94
C PHE A 434 -15.14 -12.52 -25.43
N ILE A 435 -15.47 -13.74 -24.98
CA ILE A 435 -15.36 -14.11 -23.56
C ILE A 435 -13.93 -14.56 -23.25
N ASN A 436 -13.29 -13.87 -22.30
CA ASN A 436 -11.98 -14.26 -21.79
C ASN A 436 -12.13 -15.09 -20.51
N VAL A 437 -11.92 -16.40 -20.62
CA VAL A 437 -11.79 -17.26 -19.43
C VAL A 437 -10.36 -17.24 -18.92
N GLN A 438 -10.19 -16.86 -17.65
CA GLN A 438 -8.94 -16.96 -16.91
C GLN A 438 -9.20 -17.76 -15.63
N VAL A 439 -8.51 -18.89 -15.48
CA VAL A 439 -8.51 -19.64 -14.21
C VAL A 439 -7.36 -19.10 -13.36
N GLN A 440 -7.67 -18.56 -12.19
CA GLN A 440 -6.67 -18.09 -11.24
C GLN A 440 -6.95 -18.68 -9.86
N LEU A 441 -5.94 -19.30 -9.25
CA LEU A 441 -5.96 -19.62 -7.83
C LEU A 441 -5.61 -18.37 -7.03
N ARG A 442 -6.60 -17.79 -6.32
CA ARG A 442 -6.34 -16.87 -5.21
C ARG A 442 -6.18 -17.70 -3.94
N THR A 443 -4.98 -18.21 -3.69
CA THR A 443 -4.53 -18.96 -2.49
C THR A 443 -5.68 -19.39 -1.56
N LEU A 444 -6.27 -20.55 -1.86
CA LEU A 444 -6.90 -21.39 -0.84
C LEU A 444 -5.76 -22.18 -0.19
N ALA A 445 -5.07 -21.57 0.77
CA ALA A 445 -3.97 -22.24 1.47
C ALA A 445 -4.43 -23.49 2.27
N ASN A 446 -5.74 -23.68 2.45
CA ASN A 446 -6.30 -24.85 3.14
C ASN A 446 -6.90 -25.94 2.23
N ASP A 447 -7.14 -25.68 0.93
CA ASP A 447 -7.72 -26.71 0.03
C ASP A 447 -6.69 -27.46 -0.83
N LEU A 448 -5.52 -26.86 -1.10
CA LEU A 448 -4.47 -27.55 -1.86
C LEU A 448 -3.88 -28.73 -1.09
N THR A 449 -3.87 -28.70 0.25
CA THR A 449 -3.43 -29.83 1.09
C THR A 449 -4.41 -31.00 1.01
N LYS A 450 -5.72 -30.76 0.81
CA LYS A 450 -6.72 -31.80 0.54
C LYS A 450 -6.60 -32.37 -0.88
N TYR A 451 -6.25 -31.54 -1.86
CA TYR A 451 -6.12 -31.97 -3.26
C TYR A 451 -4.83 -32.79 -3.49
N VAL A 452 -3.72 -32.43 -2.84
CA VAL A 452 -2.44 -33.18 -2.96
C VAL A 452 -2.45 -34.46 -2.12
N ARG A 453 -3.09 -34.48 -0.93
CA ARG A 453 -3.25 -35.73 -0.15
C ARG A 453 -4.15 -36.77 -0.82
N ARG A 454 -5.12 -36.35 -1.65
CA ARG A 454 -5.94 -37.27 -2.47
C ARG A 454 -5.16 -37.92 -3.63
N LEU A 455 -4.03 -37.34 -4.04
CA LEU A 455 -3.19 -37.89 -5.11
C LEU A 455 -2.00 -38.72 -4.59
N SER A 456 -1.75 -38.73 -3.29
CA SER A 456 -0.63 -39.45 -2.65
C SER A 456 -1.07 -40.56 -1.68
N GLY A 457 -2.36 -40.89 -1.63
CA GLY A 457 -2.91 -42.00 -0.84
C GLY A 457 -3.08 -43.26 -1.69
N ARG A 458 -2.34 -44.31 -1.35
CA ARG A 458 -2.43 -45.66 -1.91
C ARG A 458 -3.89 -46.14 -1.89
N HIS A 459 -4.49 -46.39 -3.06
CA HIS A 459 -5.51 -47.43 -3.23
C HIS A 459 -5.50 -47.94 -4.67
N GLU A 460 -5.28 -49.25 -4.76
CA GLU A 460 -5.59 -50.22 -5.80
C GLU A 460 -5.74 -49.79 -7.27
N VAL A 461 -4.79 -50.32 -8.03
CA VAL A 461 -4.87 -50.63 -9.46
C VAL A 461 -6.07 -51.53 -9.74
N ARG A 462 -7.14 -51.01 -10.36
CA ARG A 462 -7.93 -51.69 -11.41
C ARG A 462 -9.05 -50.76 -11.97
N SER A 463 -9.06 -50.68 -13.30
CA SER A 463 -10.14 -50.18 -14.19
C SER A 463 -10.65 -48.73 -14.07
N GLU A 464 -9.93 -47.76 -14.65
CA GLU A 464 -10.52 -46.47 -15.09
C GLU A 464 -10.05 -46.04 -16.50
N ARG A 465 -9.99 -47.00 -17.44
CA ARG A 465 -9.77 -46.71 -18.87
C ARG A 465 -10.99 -46.09 -19.57
N ALA A 466 -12.16 -46.02 -18.93
CA ALA A 466 -13.39 -45.49 -19.52
C ALA A 466 -13.66 -44.00 -19.20
N THR A 467 -13.15 -43.47 -18.08
CA THR A 467 -13.45 -42.10 -17.61
C THR A 467 -12.60 -41.04 -18.34
N LEU A 468 -11.37 -41.38 -18.73
CA LEU A 468 -10.44 -40.51 -19.47
C LEU A 468 -10.76 -40.36 -20.97
N GLN A 469 -11.59 -41.23 -21.55
CA GLN A 469 -12.05 -41.09 -22.94
C GLN A 469 -13.29 -40.18 -23.08
N ARG A 470 -14.12 -40.01 -22.03
CA ARG A 470 -15.26 -39.07 -22.07
C ARG A 470 -14.84 -37.61 -21.94
N LEU A 471 -13.78 -37.31 -21.19
CA LEU A 471 -13.25 -35.93 -21.06
C LEU A 471 -12.54 -35.41 -22.32
N ARG A 472 -12.11 -36.29 -23.23
CA ARG A 472 -11.52 -35.89 -24.54
C ARG A 472 -12.55 -35.59 -25.63
N ARG A 473 -13.85 -35.85 -25.39
CA ARG A 473 -14.95 -35.57 -26.34
C ARG A 473 -15.77 -34.32 -25.97
N HIS A 474 -15.41 -33.59 -24.93
CA HIS A 474 -16.07 -32.32 -24.54
C HIS A 474 -15.11 -31.11 -24.55
N MET A 475 -13.87 -31.30 -25.04
CA MET A 475 -12.87 -30.24 -25.22
C MET A 475 -12.17 -30.30 -26.60
N ARG A 476 -12.84 -30.92 -27.58
CA ARG A 476 -12.73 -30.58 -29.00
C ARG A 476 -14.06 -29.96 -29.38
#